data_AF-A0A916VTC9-F1
#
_entry.id   AF-A0A916VTC9-F1
#
_cell.length_a   1.000
_cell.length_b   1.000
_cell.length_c   1.000
_cell.angle_alpha   90.00
_cell.angle_beta   90.00
_cell.angle_gamma   90.00
#
_symmetry.space_group_name_H-M   'P 1'
#
loop_
_entity.id
_entity.type
_entity.pdbx_description
1 polymer ?
#
loop_
_entity_poly.entity_id
_entity_poly.type
_entity_poly.pdbx_seq_one_letter_code
_entity_poly.pdbx_strand_id
1 'polypeptide(L)' 'MEKLFTANIDDADGFYAELLAAHEGLSEAESYALNARLVLLLSNVVGDRAVLTRAFELAKQAG' A
#
# COMPACT_ATOMS: atom_id res chain seq x y z
N MET A 1 -8.93 -13.50 4.48
CA MET A 1 -9.81 -12.55 5.21
C MET A 1 -9.16 -12.02 6.49
N GLU A 2 -8.37 -12.82 7.21
CA GLU A 2 -7.64 -12.40 8.44
C GLU A 2 -6.47 -11.42 8.19
N LYS A 3 -5.77 -11.56 7.05
CA LYS A 3 -4.54 -10.79 6.72
C LYS A 3 -4.69 -9.28 6.50
N LEU A 4 -5.92 -8.74 6.43
CA LEU A 4 -6.13 -7.29 6.28
C LEU A 4 -5.96 -6.52 7.60
N PHE A 5 -5.97 -7.22 8.75
CA PHE A 5 -6.00 -6.61 10.08
C PHE A 5 -4.72 -6.85 10.90
N THR A 6 -3.79 -7.63 10.36
CA THR A 6 -2.58 -8.03 11.08
C THR A 6 -1.38 -7.68 10.23
N ALA A 7 -0.37 -7.05 10.85
CA ALA A 7 0.92 -6.85 10.20
C ALA A 7 1.43 -8.22 9.73
N ASN A 8 1.56 -8.37 8.41
CA ASN A 8 1.89 -9.63 7.75
C ASN A 8 3.12 -9.46 6.84
N ILE A 9 3.96 -8.46 7.14
CA ILE A 9 5.23 -8.23 6.48
C ILE A 9 6.32 -8.61 7.48
N ASP A 10 7.13 -9.61 7.12
CA ASP A 10 8.38 -9.88 7.82
C ASP A 10 9.33 -8.69 7.58
N ASP A 11 9.95 -8.19 8.64
CA ASP A 11 10.77 -6.96 8.62
C ASP A 11 10.01 -5.72 8.12
N ALA A 12 9.00 -5.29 8.88
CA ALA A 12 8.20 -4.10 8.56
C ALA A 12 9.04 -2.81 8.47
N ASP A 13 10.11 -2.69 9.28
CA ASP A 13 11.00 -1.53 9.29
C ASP A 13 11.83 -1.48 8.01
N GLY A 14 12.39 -2.61 7.57
CA GLY A 14 13.11 -2.73 6.31
C GLY A 14 12.23 -2.35 5.11
N PHE A 15 11.00 -2.89 5.05
CA PHE A 15 10.05 -2.51 4.00
C PHE A 15 9.70 -1.02 4.03
N TYR A 16 9.52 -0.43 5.22
CA TYR A 16 9.24 1.00 5.33
C TYR A 16 10.41 1.86 4.82
N ALA A 17 11.65 1.45 5.09
CA ALA A 17 12.84 2.11 4.56
C ALA A 17 12.91 2.03 3.02
N GLU A 18 12.62 0.87 2.43
CA GLU A 18 12.54 0.70 0.97
C GLU A 18 11.46 1.59 0.34
N LEU A 19 10.29 1.66 0.97
CA LEU A 19 9.20 2.52 0.51
C LEU A 19 9.62 4.00 0.54
N LEU A 20 10.25 4.45 1.61
CA LEU A 20 10.73 5.83 1.73
C LEU A 20 11.80 6.16 0.68
N ALA A 21 12.75 5.25 0.48
CA ALA A 21 13.80 5.38 -0.53
C ALA A 21 13.21 5.51 -1.95
N ALA A 22 12.11 4.82 -2.25
CA ALA A 22 11.42 4.93 -3.54
C ALA A 22 10.84 6.33 -3.82
N HIS A 23 10.68 7.17 -2.78
CA HIS A 23 10.22 8.55 -2.89
C HIS A 23 11.35 9.58 -2.94
N GLU A 24 12.61 9.19 -2.72
CA GLU A 24 13.73 10.13 -2.70
C GLU A 24 13.91 10.84 -4.04
N GLY A 25 14.06 12.17 -3.99
CA GLY A 25 14.23 13.02 -5.17
C GLY A 25 12.95 13.29 -5.97
N LEU A 26 11.81 12.71 -5.59
CA LEU A 26 10.52 13.00 -6.21
C LEU A 26 9.90 14.28 -5.65
N SER A 27 9.24 15.06 -6.50
CA SER A 27 8.29 16.07 -6.05
C SER A 27 7.06 15.43 -5.39
N GLU A 28 6.28 16.23 -4.68
CA GLU A 28 5.03 15.77 -4.07
C GLU A 28 4.07 15.14 -5.11
N ALA A 29 3.93 15.76 -6.28
CA ALA A 29 3.07 15.25 -7.34
C ALA A 29 3.58 13.90 -7.90
N GLU A 30 4.88 13.76 -8.07
CA GLU A 30 5.49 12.49 -8.52
C GLU A 30 5.37 11.40 -7.45
N SER A 31 5.52 11.76 -6.18
CA SER A 31 5.31 10.89 -5.03
C SER A 31 3.86 10.35 -4.99
N TYR A 32 2.86 11.20 -5.21
CA TYR A 32 1.47 10.75 -5.35
C TYR A 32 1.27 9.84 -6.56
N ALA A 33 1.89 10.16 -7.69
CA ALA A 33 1.82 9.32 -8.88
C ALA A 33 2.51 7.95 -8.69
N LEU A 34 3.60 7.89 -7.91
CA LEU A 34 4.23 6.63 -7.48
C LEU A 34 3.26 5.79 -6.65
N ASN A 35 2.66 6.40 -5.61
CA ASN A 35 1.71 5.71 -4.73
C ASN A 35 0.49 5.18 -5.50
N ALA A 36 -0.08 5.96 -6.41
CA ALA A 36 -1.19 5.52 -7.24
C ALA A 36 -0.83 4.29 -8.09
N ARG A 37 0.35 4.28 -8.72
CA ARG A 37 0.85 3.13 -9.48
C ARG A 37 1.10 1.92 -8.59
N LEU A 38 1.70 2.11 -7.42
CA LEU A 38 1.95 1.04 -6.46
C LEU A 38 0.65 0.39 -5.99
N VAL A 39 -0.38 1.18 -5.66
CA VAL A 39 -1.71 0.65 -5.27
C VAL A 39 -2.32 -0.21 -6.38
N LEU A 40 -2.21 0.21 -7.65
CA LEU A 40 -2.72 -0.59 -8.78
C LEU A 40 -1.96 -1.91 -8.94
N LEU A 41 -0.64 -1.89 -8.82
CA LEU A 41 0.18 -3.09 -8.89
C LEU A 41 -0.14 -4.05 -7.74
N LEU A 42 -0.21 -3.57 -6.50
CA LEU A 42 -0.60 -4.38 -5.35
C LEU A 42 -2.02 -4.93 -5.48
N SER A 43 -2.94 -4.16 -6.08
CA SER A 43 -4.29 -4.65 -6.36
C SER A 43 -4.30 -5.84 -7.31
N ASN A 44 -3.42 -5.83 -8.32
CA ASN A 44 -3.24 -6.97 -9.22
C ASN A 44 -2.63 -8.18 -8.51
N VAL A 45 -1.67 -7.97 -7.60
CA VAL A 45 -1.07 -9.04 -6.78
C VAL A 45 -2.11 -9.68 -5.86
N VAL A 46 -2.99 -8.86 -5.25
CA VAL A 46 -4.08 -9.36 -4.40
C VAL A 46 -5.10 -10.16 -5.20
N GLY A 47 -5.53 -9.67 -6.36
CA GLY A 47 -6.41 -10.38 -7.31
C GLY A 47 -7.86 -10.63 -6.85
N ASP A 48 -8.15 -10.48 -5.54
CA ASP A 48 -9.47 -10.73 -4.95
C ASP A 48 -10.25 -9.41 -4.75
N ARG A 49 -11.36 -9.26 -5.48
CA ARG A 49 -12.22 -8.07 -5.42
C ARG A 49 -12.83 -7.84 -4.03
N ALA A 50 -13.19 -8.88 -3.28
CA ALA A 50 -13.78 -8.73 -1.96
C ALA A 50 -12.75 -8.19 -0.95
N VAL A 51 -11.50 -8.68 -1.03
CA VAL A 51 -10.37 -8.17 -0.24
C VAL A 51 -10.12 -6.69 -0.57
N LEU A 52 -10.11 -6.32 -1.85
CA LEU A 52 -9.92 -4.93 -2.29
C LEU A 52 -11.05 -4.00 -1.83
N THR A 53 -12.31 -4.42 -1.96
CA THR A 53 -13.46 -3.65 -1.43
C THR A 53 -13.30 -3.41 0.07
N ARG A 54 -12.94 -4.44 0.84
CA ARG A 54 -12.75 -4.31 2.28
C ARG A 54 -11.58 -3.38 2.62
N ALA A 55 -10.49 -3.43 1.86
CA ALA A 55 -9.36 -2.52 2.03
C ALA A 55 -9.78 -1.05 1.88
N PHE A 56 -10.64 -0.73 0.90
CA PHE A 56 -11.16 0.63 0.72
C PHE A 56 -12.00 1.11 1.91
N GLU A 57 -12.85 0.24 2.47
CA GLU A 57 -13.65 0.58 3.66
C GLU A 57 -12.76 0.92 4.85
N LEU A 58 -11.70 0.16 5.06
CA LEU A 58 -10.75 0.36 6.15
C LEU A 58 -9.92 1.63 5.96
N ALA A 59 -9.40 1.86 4.75
CA ALA A 59 -8.62 3.07 4.45
C ALA A 59 -9.43 4.35 4.69
N LYS A 60 -10.75 4.33 4.45
CA LYS A 60 -11.65 5.45 4.74
C LYS A 60 -11.89 5.69 6.25
N GLN A 61 -11.66 4.68 7.09
CA GLN A 61 -11.84 4.77 8.55
C GLN A 61 -10.56 5.18 9.28
N ALA A 62 -9.39 5.00 8.65
CA ALA A 62 -8.08 5.28 9.23
C ALA A 62 -7.65 6.76 9.14
N GLY A 63 -8.55 7.65 8.71
CA GLY A 63 -8.33 9.10 8.60
C GLY A 63 -8.88 9.87 9.78
#